data_AF-A0A343TII7-F1
#
_entry.id   AF-A0A343TII7-F1
#
_cell.length_a   1.000
_cell.length_b   1.000
_cell.length_c   1.000
_cell.angle_alpha   90.00
_cell.angle_beta   90.00
_cell.angle_gamma   90.00
#
_symmetry.space_group_name_H-M   'P 1'
#
loop_
_entity.id
_entity.type
_entity.pdbx_description
1 polymer ?
#
loop_
_entity_poly.entity_id
_entity_poly.type
_entity_poly.pdbx_seq_one_letter_code
_entity_poly.pdbx_strand_id
1 'polypeptide(L)'
;MPSFSTGSSVSLQFVADSDGDAFDTLREYVRYSNDSTTNTGTDIRGKPWYHESPHPSADFSSALVRLEPGGSVGDVRDWWAIITEASITTNSVGTARRITLELFVLAEGDEYDDCEFVENEFEAGL
;
A
#
# COMPACT_ATOMS: atom_id res chain seq x y z
N MET A 1 18.13 -4.38 -5.87
CA MET A 1 17.19 -4.08 -4.78
C MET A 1 16.16 -3.12 -5.33
N PRO A 2 14.87 -3.23 -4.98
CA PRO A 2 13.88 -2.22 -5.34
C PRO A 2 14.35 -0.86 -4.81
N SER A 3 14.39 0.16 -5.68
CA SER A 3 14.70 1.53 -5.28
C SER A 3 13.38 2.22 -4.94
N PHE A 4 13.11 2.37 -3.64
CA PHE A 4 12.01 3.19 -3.18
C PHE A 4 12.44 4.66 -3.24
N SER A 5 11.54 5.52 -3.70
CA SER A 5 11.72 6.96 -3.69
C SER A 5 10.39 7.65 -3.46
N THR A 6 10.39 8.75 -2.71
CA THR A 6 9.20 9.56 -2.51
C THR A 6 8.58 10.01 -3.84
N GLY A 7 7.26 9.86 -3.97
CA GLY A 7 6.52 10.16 -5.19
C GLY A 7 6.64 9.11 -6.30
N SER A 8 7.21 7.94 -6.02
CA SER A 8 7.26 6.82 -6.98
C SER A 8 6.25 5.73 -6.66
N SER A 9 5.82 5.01 -7.70
CA SER A 9 4.97 3.83 -7.56
C SER A 9 5.80 2.56 -7.45
N VAL A 10 5.39 1.65 -6.56
CA VAL A 10 6.05 0.36 -6.32
C VAL A 10 5.01 -0.76 -6.31
N SER A 11 5.35 -1.89 -6.94
CA SER A 11 4.51 -3.08 -6.96
C SER A 11 5.07 -4.14 -6.00
N LEU A 12 4.26 -4.60 -5.06
CA LEU A 12 4.58 -5.69 -4.13
C LEU A 12 3.70 -6.91 -4.41
N GLN A 13 4.32 -8.10 -4.42
CA GLN A 13 3.61 -9.36 -4.68
C GLN A 13 3.76 -10.32 -3.50
N PHE A 14 2.63 -10.80 -2.99
CA PHE A 14 2.52 -11.77 -1.91
C PHE A 14 1.98 -13.10 -2.44
N VAL A 15 2.50 -14.21 -1.91
CA VAL A 15 2.11 -15.57 -2.30
C VAL A 15 1.41 -16.25 -1.13
N ALA A 16 0.31 -16.96 -1.38
CA ALA A 16 -0.52 -17.57 -0.33
C ALA A 16 0.16 -18.63 0.55
N ASP A 17 1.32 -19.16 0.16
CA ASP A 17 2.01 -20.23 0.90
C ASP A 17 2.75 -19.75 2.16
N SER A 18 2.88 -18.43 2.40
CA SER A 18 3.72 -17.89 3.47
C SER A 18 3.03 -17.63 4.81
N ASP A 19 1.72 -17.31 4.82
CA ASP A 19 0.93 -17.11 6.04
C ASP A 19 -0.56 -16.98 5.70
N GLY A 20 -1.38 -17.96 6.09
CA GLY A 20 -2.79 -18.05 5.70
C GLY A 20 -3.64 -16.86 6.18
N ASP A 21 -3.43 -16.43 7.42
CA ASP A 21 -4.22 -15.35 8.04
C ASP A 21 -3.91 -13.99 7.39
N ALA A 22 -2.64 -13.67 7.18
CA ALA A 22 -2.23 -12.44 6.50
C ALA A 22 -2.71 -12.39 5.04
N PHE A 23 -2.71 -13.54 4.36
CA PHE A 23 -3.24 -13.64 3.00
C PHE A 23 -4.74 -13.40 2.95
N ASP A 24 -5.51 -13.91 3.90
CA ASP A 24 -6.96 -13.71 3.96
C ASP A 24 -7.33 -12.25 4.25
N THR A 25 -6.58 -11.55 5.12
CA THR A 25 -6.74 -10.10 5.33
C THR A 25 -6.45 -9.31 4.04
N LEU A 26 -5.35 -9.59 3.36
CA LEU A 26 -5.02 -8.92 2.09
C LEU A 26 -6.04 -9.24 1.00
N ARG A 27 -6.59 -10.46 0.99
CA ARG A 27 -7.65 -10.85 0.06
C ARG A 27 -8.93 -10.07 0.32
N GLU A 28 -9.32 -9.89 1.58
CA GLU A 28 -10.48 -9.08 1.95
C GLU A 28 -10.26 -7.62 1.57
N TYR A 29 -9.07 -7.08 1.82
CA TYR A 29 -8.68 -5.75 1.36
C TYR A 29 -8.86 -5.60 -0.16
N VAL A 30 -8.31 -6.51 -0.98
CA VAL A 30 -8.45 -6.48 -2.46
C VAL A 30 -9.90 -6.47 -2.91
N ARG A 31 -10.79 -7.14 -2.16
CA ARG A 31 -12.20 -7.21 -2.49
C ARG A 31 -12.87 -5.84 -2.44
N TYR A 32 -12.55 -5.03 -1.43
CA TYR A 32 -13.17 -3.73 -1.20
C TYR A 32 -12.34 -2.55 -1.72
N SER A 33 -11.04 -2.74 -1.95
CA SER A 33 -10.18 -1.71 -2.53
C SER A 33 -10.60 -1.35 -3.96
N ASN A 34 -11.14 -2.31 -4.72
CA ASN A 34 -11.66 -2.07 -6.07
C ASN A 34 -12.91 -1.18 -6.10
N ASP A 35 -13.67 -1.14 -5.00
CA ASP A 35 -14.83 -0.25 -4.84
C ASP A 35 -14.47 1.04 -4.09
N SER A 36 -13.22 1.16 -3.63
CA SER A 36 -12.67 2.37 -3.01
C SER A 36 -11.95 3.20 -4.08
N THR A 37 -11.82 4.50 -3.85
CA THR A 37 -11.10 5.38 -4.77
C THR A 37 -9.86 5.93 -4.09
N THR A 38 -8.68 5.69 -4.66
CA THR A 38 -7.42 6.31 -4.22
C THR A 38 -6.82 7.11 -5.36
N ASN A 39 -6.73 8.42 -5.19
CA ASN A 39 -6.04 9.32 -6.11
C ASN A 39 -4.70 9.73 -5.51
N THR A 40 -3.67 9.81 -6.34
CA THR A 40 -2.33 10.22 -5.91
C THR A 40 -1.70 11.17 -6.92
N GLY A 41 -0.70 11.89 -6.47
CA GLY A 41 0.10 12.71 -7.36
C GLY A 41 1.23 13.43 -6.65
N THR A 42 1.82 14.36 -7.37
CA THR A 42 2.88 15.22 -6.86
C THR A 42 2.49 16.66 -7.17
N ASP A 43 2.66 17.55 -6.19
CA ASP A 43 2.39 18.97 -6.37
C ASP A 43 3.49 19.64 -7.23
N ILE A 44 3.32 20.93 -7.50
CA ILE A 44 4.28 21.73 -8.28
C ILE A 44 5.66 21.89 -7.60
N ARG A 45 5.78 21.53 -6.32
CA ARG A 45 7.01 21.60 -5.51
C ARG A 45 7.69 20.24 -5.36
N GLY A 46 7.13 19.18 -5.93
CA GLY A 46 7.65 17.83 -5.78
C GLY A 46 7.17 17.10 -4.52
N LYS A 47 6.24 17.68 -3.75
CA LYS A 47 5.66 17.03 -2.56
C LYS A 47 4.56 16.05 -3.02
N PRO A 48 4.59 14.78 -2.58
CA PRO A 48 3.52 13.85 -2.87
C PRO A 48 2.22 14.27 -2.17
N TRP A 49 1.10 13.82 -2.68
CA TRP A 49 -0.20 13.94 -2.04
C TRP A 49 -1.05 12.72 -2.40
N TYR A 50 -2.05 12.43 -1.58
CA TYR A 50 -3.06 11.44 -1.88
C TYR A 50 -4.46 11.92 -1.48
N HIS A 51 -5.48 11.29 -2.02
CA HIS A 51 -6.85 11.41 -1.55
C HIS A 51 -7.48 10.04 -1.61
N GLU A 52 -8.15 9.63 -0.54
CA GLU A 52 -8.84 8.35 -0.49
C GLU A 52 -10.31 8.50 -0.15
N SER A 53 -11.11 7.59 -0.70
CA SER A 53 -12.51 7.40 -0.34
C SER A 53 -12.75 5.90 -0.19
N PRO A 54 -12.52 5.36 1.02
CA PRO A 54 -12.80 3.97 1.32
C PRO A 54 -14.29 3.67 1.17
N HIS A 55 -14.63 2.50 0.61
CA HIS A 55 -16.01 2.08 0.48
C HIS A 55 -16.66 1.94 1.88
N PRO A 56 -17.91 2.39 2.10
CA PRO A 56 -18.54 2.39 3.44
C PRO A 56 -18.76 0.99 4.05
N SER A 57 -18.62 -0.06 3.23
CA SER A 57 -18.66 -1.46 3.66
C SER A 57 -17.29 -2.13 3.71
N ALA A 58 -16.21 -1.37 3.53
CA ALA A 58 -14.85 -1.86 3.73
C ALA A 58 -14.57 -2.01 5.23
N ASP A 59 -13.86 -3.08 5.59
CA ASP A 59 -13.42 -3.31 6.97
C ASP A 59 -12.13 -2.54 7.33
N PHE A 60 -11.61 -1.72 6.42
CA PHE A 60 -10.47 -0.83 6.63
C PHE A 60 -10.93 0.64 6.58
N SER A 61 -10.29 1.48 7.40
CA SER A 61 -10.55 2.92 7.44
C SER A 61 -9.64 3.74 6.54
N SER A 62 -8.50 3.16 6.12
CA SER A 62 -7.51 3.81 5.26
C SER A 62 -6.72 2.78 4.44
N ALA A 63 -6.31 3.17 3.25
CA ALA A 63 -5.36 2.48 2.38
C ALA A 63 -3.90 2.87 2.67
N LEU A 64 -3.66 3.77 3.62
CA LEU A 64 -2.34 4.17 4.07
C LEU A 64 -1.70 3.05 4.89
N VAL A 65 -0.46 2.72 4.56
CA VAL A 65 0.29 1.63 5.19
C VAL A 65 1.74 2.03 5.45
N ARG A 66 2.29 1.47 6.53
CA ARG A 66 3.73 1.49 6.79
C ARG A 66 4.34 0.22 6.20
N LEU A 67 5.28 0.39 5.27
CA LEU A 67 6.07 -0.68 4.68
C LEU A 67 7.30 -0.90 5.54
N GLU A 68 7.32 -2.02 6.26
CA GLU A 68 8.45 -2.46 7.07
C GLU A 68 9.14 -3.65 6.39
N PRO A 69 10.45 -3.58 6.13
CA PRO A 69 11.18 -4.70 5.57
C PRO A 69 11.28 -5.82 6.61
N GLY A 70 10.84 -7.02 6.22
CA GLY A 70 11.08 -8.21 7.04
C GLY A 70 12.58 -8.45 7.23
N GLY A 71 12.97 -9.08 8.35
CA GLY A 71 14.38 -9.26 8.72
C GLY A 71 15.28 -10.00 7.71
N SER A 72 14.68 -10.62 6.68
CA SER A 72 15.39 -11.28 5.57
C SER A 72 15.76 -10.34 4.41
N VAL A 73 15.25 -9.10 4.41
CA VAL A 73 15.33 -8.16 3.27
C VAL A 73 16.55 -7.21 3.37
N GLY A 74 17.30 -7.26 4.48
CA GLY A 74 18.51 -6.46 4.71
C GLY A 74 18.23 -5.04 5.18
N ASP A 75 19.19 -4.12 5.02
CA ASP A 75 19.11 -2.70 5.42
C ASP A 75 18.24 -1.85 4.47
N VAL A 76 17.02 -2.31 4.18
CA VAL A 76 16.02 -1.48 3.49
C VAL A 76 15.38 -0.58 4.55
N ARG A 77 15.13 0.68 4.19
CA ARG A 77 14.42 1.62 5.07
C ARG A 77 12.92 1.33 5.10
N ASP A 78 12.28 1.74 6.18
CA ASP A 78 10.82 1.79 6.27
C ASP A 78 10.29 2.91 5.39
N TRP A 79 9.06 2.76 4.88
CA TRP A 79 8.42 3.78 4.06
C TRP A 79 6.93 3.90 4.39
N TRP A 80 6.43 5.12 4.34
CA TRP A 80 4.99 5.39 4.30
C TRP A 80 4.51 5.35 2.84
N ALA A 81 3.46 4.59 2.58
CA ALA A 81 2.91 4.45 1.25
C ALA A 81 1.40 4.26 1.29
N ILE A 82 0.71 4.69 0.24
CA ILE A 82 -0.72 4.43 0.08
C ILE A 82 -0.96 3.40 -1.01
N ILE A 83 -1.87 2.45 -0.76
CA ILE A 83 -2.25 1.45 -1.75
C ILE A 83 -3.19 2.09 -2.78
N THR A 84 -2.74 2.11 -4.04
CA THR A 84 -3.51 2.69 -5.15
C THR A 84 -4.33 1.64 -5.88
N GLU A 85 -3.80 0.42 -6.01
CA GLU A 85 -4.50 -0.69 -6.64
C GLU A 85 -4.16 -2.00 -5.93
N ALA A 86 -5.09 -2.95 -5.96
CA ALA A 86 -4.85 -4.29 -5.45
C ALA A 86 -5.54 -5.33 -6.34
N SER A 87 -4.83 -6.41 -6.65
CA SER A 87 -5.35 -7.46 -7.53
C SER A 87 -4.99 -8.87 -7.03
N ILE A 88 -5.86 -9.83 -7.30
CA ILE A 88 -5.62 -11.26 -7.04
C ILE A 88 -5.42 -11.96 -8.39
N THR A 89 -4.28 -12.63 -8.54
CA THR A 89 -3.99 -13.50 -9.68
C THR A 89 -4.00 -14.97 -9.26
N THR A 90 -4.79 -15.80 -9.95
CA THR A 90 -4.81 -17.25 -9.77
C THR A 90 -4.29 -17.94 -11.03
N ASN A 91 -3.14 -18.62 -10.95
CA ASN A 91 -2.61 -19.39 -12.06
C ASN A 91 -3.27 -20.78 -12.12
N SER A 92 -3.71 -21.20 -13.30
CA SER A 92 -4.46 -22.44 -13.52
C SER A 92 -3.64 -23.73 -13.35
N VAL A 93 -2.31 -23.64 -13.26
CA VAL A 93 -1.38 -24.80 -13.36
C VAL A 93 -0.62 -25.09 -12.04
N GLY A 94 -0.83 -24.29 -11.01
CA GLY A 94 -0.21 -24.53 -9.70
C GLY A 94 -0.80 -23.57 -8.70
N THR A 95 -1.21 -24.10 -7.56
CA THR A 95 -2.05 -23.53 -6.48
C THR A 95 -1.55 -22.23 -5.84
N ALA A 96 -0.58 -21.54 -6.41
CA ALA A 96 -0.05 -20.28 -5.89
C ALA A 96 -0.99 -19.13 -6.23
N ARG A 97 -1.94 -18.83 -5.33
CA ARG A 97 -2.67 -17.58 -5.35
C ARG A 97 -1.70 -16.44 -5.03
N ARG A 98 -1.78 -15.35 -5.78
CA ARG A 98 -0.92 -14.18 -5.61
C ARG A 98 -1.75 -12.94 -5.43
N ILE A 99 -1.35 -12.09 -4.49
CA ILE A 99 -1.89 -10.74 -4.32
C ILE A 99 -0.81 -9.78 -4.78
N THR A 100 -1.16 -8.87 -5.68
CA THR A 100 -0.31 -7.76 -6.09
C THR A 100 -0.91 -6.48 -5.56
N LEU A 101 -0.12 -5.69 -4.86
CA LEU A 101 -0.46 -4.34 -4.39
C LEU A 101 0.38 -3.33 -5.16
N GLU A 102 -0.26 -2.33 -5.75
CA GLU A 102 0.40 -1.13 -6.25
C GLU A 102 0.35 -0.05 -5.18
N LEU A 103 1.51 0.51 -4.88
CA LEU A 103 1.72 1.46 -3.79
C LEU A 103 2.31 2.75 -4.34
N PHE A 104 1.93 3.88 -3.75
CA PHE A 104 2.56 5.17 -4.01
C PHE A 104 3.28 5.65 -2.75
N VAL A 105 4.59 5.88 -2.85
CA VAL A 105 5.46 6.21 -1.71
C VAL A 105 5.30 7.68 -1.34
N LEU A 106 4.98 7.94 -0.07
CA LEU A 106 4.73 9.28 0.47
C LEU A 106 5.92 9.86 1.22
N ALA A 107 6.58 9.07 2.05
CA ALA A 107 7.70 9.52 2.89
C ALA A 107 8.55 8.34 3.38
N GLU A 108 9.75 8.61 3.89
CA GLU A 108 10.50 7.64 4.67
C GLU A 108 9.80 7.36 6.01
N GLY A 109 9.88 6.12 6.50
CA GLY A 109 9.16 5.67 7.69
C GLY A 109 9.55 6.41 8.97
N ASP A 110 10.80 6.86 9.08
CA ASP A 110 11.33 7.59 10.24
C ASP A 110 10.97 9.09 10.23
N GLU A 111 10.35 9.60 9.17
CA GLU A 111 9.92 11.01 9.10
C GLU A 111 8.66 11.27 9.94
N TYR A 112 7.83 10.24 10.15
CA TYR A 112 6.56 10.34 10.86
C TYR A 112 6.35 9.13 11.77
N ASP A 113 6.07 9.40 13.06
CA ASP A 113 5.90 8.37 14.08
C ASP A 113 4.56 7.63 13.98
N ASP A 114 3.54 8.26 13.38
CA ASP A 114 2.19 7.72 13.30
C ASP A 114 1.46 8.02 11.98
N CYS A 115 0.36 7.30 11.78
CA CYS A 115 -0.52 7.42 10.63
C CYS A 115 -1.21 8.80 10.56
N GLU A 116 -1.57 9.36 11.72
CA GLU A 116 -2.31 10.63 11.82
C GLU A 116 -1.47 11.81 11.30
N PHE A 117 -0.17 11.85 11.56
CA PHE A 117 0.72 12.88 11.02
C PHE A 117 0.88 12.77 9.51
N VAL A 118 0.93 11.56 8.97
CA VAL A 118 1.03 11.33 7.52
C VAL A 118 -0.27 11.74 6.83
N GLU A 119 -1.43 11.37 7.39
CA GLU A 119 -2.75 11.80 6.92
C GLU A 119 -2.83 13.33 6.88
N ASN A 120 -2.55 13.99 8.00
CA ASN A 120 -2.60 15.45 8.10
C ASN A 120 -1.65 16.17 7.12
N GLU A 121 -0.50 15.58 6.78
CA GLU A 121 0.50 16.21 5.93
C GLU A 121 0.23 15.99 4.43
N PHE A 122 -0.31 14.83 4.05
CA PHE A 122 -0.38 14.38 2.65
C PHE A 122 -1.79 14.20 2.10
N GLU A 123 -2.82 14.07 2.95
CA GLU A 123 -4.21 13.90 2.49
C GLU A 123 -4.78 15.22 1.94
N ALA A 124 -5.15 15.21 0.67
CA ALA A 124 -5.87 16.28 0.01
C ALA A 124 -7.38 16.04 0.21
N GLY A 125 -8.00 16.71 1.19
CA GLY A 125 -9.45 16.62 1.48
C GLY A 125 -10.34 17.24 0.40
N LEU A 126 -10.39 16.61 -0.79
CA LEU A 126 -11.16 17.03 -1.97
C LEU A 126 -12.67 16.92 -1.78
#